data_AF-A0AAV6Z2F3-F1
#
_entry.id   AF-A0AAV6Z2F3-F1
#
_cell.length_a   1.000
_cell.length_b   1.000
_cell.length_c   1.000
_cell.angle_alpha   90.00
_cell.angle_beta   90.00
_cell.angle_gamma   90.00
#
_symmetry.space_group_name_H-M   'P 1'
#
loop_
_entity.id
_entity.type
_entity.pdbx_description
1 polymer ?
#
loop_
_entity_poly.entity_id
_entity_poly.type
_entity_poly.pdbx_seq_one_letter_code
_entity_poly.pdbx_strand_id
1 'polypeptide(L)'
;MAHEDFCGHVGRLDPGDLQWMTAGRGIVHAEMPCTDEPAHGLQLWVNLRSSEKMIPPEYQELKSADIPKPSKDGVTVTVISGESMGIKVSSGSQYHTLDSFYLVVCKVQSIQY
;
A
#
# COMPACT_ATOMS: atom_id res chain seq x y z
N MET A 1 -3.52 3.76 12.36
CA MET A 1 -3.72 5.08 11.70
C MET A 1 -5.18 5.17 11.30
N ALA A 2 -5.86 6.27 11.60
CA ALA A 2 -7.15 6.57 11.00
C ALA A 2 -6.92 7.48 9.79
N HIS A 3 -7.71 7.29 8.73
CA HIS A 3 -7.74 8.21 7.61
C HIS A 3 -9.17 8.66 7.34
N GLU A 4 -9.30 9.92 6.95
CA GLU A 4 -10.55 10.54 6.54
C GLU A 4 -10.26 11.42 5.31
N ASP A 5 -11.13 11.34 4.30
CA ASP A 5 -11.07 12.20 3.13
C ASP A 5 -12.35 13.05 2.96
N PHE A 6 -12.27 14.09 2.14
CA PHE A 6 -13.44 14.94 1.82
C PHE A 6 -14.52 14.23 0.99
N CYS A 7 -14.23 13.05 0.45
CA CYS A 7 -15.18 12.20 -0.27
C CYS A 7 -16.01 11.32 0.69
N GLY A 8 -15.74 11.36 1.99
CA GLY A 8 -16.46 10.61 3.03
C GLY A 8 -15.91 9.21 3.29
N HIS A 9 -14.74 8.84 2.76
CA HIS A 9 -14.09 7.60 3.16
C HIS A 9 -13.46 7.78 4.54
N VAL A 10 -13.84 6.90 5.45
CA VAL A 10 -13.26 6.77 6.78
C VAL A 10 -12.74 5.34 6.91
N GLY A 11 -11.46 5.19 7.22
CA GLY A 11 -10.86 3.88 7.40
C GLY A 11 -9.83 3.85 8.50
N ARG A 12 -9.55 2.64 8.99
CA ARG A 12 -8.53 2.37 10.00
C ARG A 12 -7.52 1.39 9.41
N LEU A 13 -6.27 1.82 9.40
CA LEU A 13 -5.11 1.01 9.05
C LEU A 13 -4.47 0.49 10.33
N ASP A 14 -4.48 -0.82 10.46
CA ASP A 14 -3.77 -1.54 11.52
C ASP A 14 -2.38 -2.00 11.00
N PRO A 15 -1.47 -2.47 11.88
CA PRO A 15 -0.12 -2.86 11.48
C PRO A 15 -0.09 -3.89 10.33
N GLY A 16 0.55 -3.50 9.23
CA GLY A 16 0.70 -4.33 8.03
C GLY A 16 -0.45 -4.20 7.02
N ASP A 17 -1.48 -3.42 7.32
CA ASP A 17 -2.46 -2.99 6.31
C ASP A 17 -1.80 -2.05 5.30
N LEU A 18 -2.40 -1.98 4.11
CA LEU A 18 -1.97 -1.12 3.02
C LEU A 18 -3.14 -0.24 2.58
N GLN A 19 -2.87 1.05 2.45
CA GLN A 19 -3.73 1.99 1.74
C GLN A 19 -3.07 2.37 0.42
N TRP A 20 -3.79 2.17 -0.67
CA TRP A 20 -3.44 2.67 -1.99
C TRP A 20 -4.42 3.78 -2.37
N MET A 21 -3.91 5.01 -2.47
CA MET A 21 -4.70 6.19 -2.81
C MET A 21 -4.21 6.78 -4.13
N THR A 22 -5.09 6.83 -5.11
CA THR A 22 -4.85 7.50 -6.39
C THR A 22 -5.44 8.90 -6.32
N ALA A 23 -4.60 9.93 -6.21
CA ALA A 23 -5.06 11.31 -6.07
C ALA A 23 -5.71 11.87 -7.36
N GLY A 24 -5.22 11.46 -8.53
CA GLY A 24 -5.75 11.91 -9.83
C GLY A 24 -5.85 13.43 -9.94
N ARG A 25 -7.02 13.92 -10.35
CA ARG A 25 -7.31 15.36 -10.48
C ARG A 25 -7.24 16.16 -9.17
N GLY A 26 -7.14 15.52 -8.02
CA GLY A 26 -6.96 16.18 -6.73
C GLY A 26 -7.72 15.50 -5.60
N ILE A 27 -7.10 15.47 -4.42
CA ILE A 27 -7.65 14.87 -3.22
C ILE A 27 -7.21 15.65 -1.97
N VAL A 28 -8.09 15.74 -0.97
CA VAL A 28 -7.77 16.31 0.35
C VAL A 28 -8.03 15.23 1.38
N HIS A 29 -6.99 14.84 2.12
CA HIS A 29 -7.10 13.77 3.12
C HIS A 29 -6.36 14.16 4.40
N ALA A 30 -6.79 13.58 5.51
CA ALA A 30 -6.14 13.65 6.79
C ALA A 30 -5.76 12.24 7.23
N GLU A 31 -4.52 12.08 7.69
CA GLU A 31 -4.00 10.85 8.27
C GLU A 31 -3.55 11.14 9.70
N MET A 32 -4.25 10.55 10.67
CA MET A 32 -4.05 10.84 12.08
C MET A 32 -3.77 9.55 12.87
N PRO A 33 -2.82 9.57 13.83
CA PRO A 33 -2.72 8.50 14.82
C PRO A 33 -4.06 8.33 15.53
N CYS A 34 -4.53 7.08 15.63
CA CYS A 34 -5.81 6.73 16.25
C CYS A 34 -5.66 5.92 17.55
N THR A 35 -4.42 5.82 18.04
CA THR A 35 -4.00 5.05 19.21
C THR A 35 -2.93 5.85 19.96
N ASP A 36 -2.79 5.60 21.26
CA ASP A 36 -1.75 6.22 22.09
C ASP A 36 -0.34 5.67 21.80
N GLU A 37 -0.25 4.53 21.12
CA GLU A 37 1.03 3.99 20.61
C GLU A 37 1.48 4.74 19.34
N PRO A 38 2.78 5.09 19.22
CA PRO A 38 3.31 5.70 18.01
C PRO A 38 3.07 4.84 16.77
N ALA A 39 2.49 5.44 15.73
CA ALA A 39 2.34 4.78 14.45
C ALA A 39 3.68 4.75 13.69
N HIS A 40 4.09 3.56 13.25
CA HIS A 40 5.26 3.37 12.39
C HIS A 40 4.77 2.97 11.00
N GLY A 41 4.83 3.89 10.04
CA GLY A 41 4.34 3.69 8.67
C GLY A 41 5.37 4.12 7.63
N LEU A 42 5.12 3.72 6.39
CA LEU A 42 5.87 4.14 5.21
C LEU A 42 4.88 4.74 4.21
N GLN A 43 5.14 5.97 3.76
CA GLN A 43 4.34 6.62 2.74
C GLN A 43 5.19 6.81 1.48
N LEU A 44 4.67 6.37 0.32
CA LEU A 44 5.32 6.54 -0.97
C LEU A 44 4.38 7.24 -1.94
N TRP A 45 4.94 8.15 -2.74
CA TRP A 45 4.21 8.79 -3.83
C TRP A 45 4.71 8.27 -5.16
N VAL A 46 3.79 7.68 -5.92
CA VAL A 46 4.06 7.15 -7.26
C VAL A 46 3.45 8.10 -8.29
N ASN A 47 4.27 8.59 -9.21
CA ASN A 47 3.82 9.55 -10.23
C ASN A 47 2.90 8.87 -11.25
N LEU A 48 1.77 9.50 -11.54
CA LEU A 48 0.89 9.08 -12.64
C LEU A 48 1.44 9.52 -13.99
N ARG A 49 1.17 8.74 -15.04
CA ARG A 49 1.46 9.13 -16.42
C ARG A 49 0.68 10.39 -16.78
N SER A 50 1.19 11.16 -17.74
CA SER A 50 0.57 12.42 -18.17
C SER A 50 -0.92 12.28 -18.50
N SER A 51 -1.30 11.22 -19.24
CA SER A 51 -2.69 10.92 -19.61
C SER A 51 -3.59 10.54 -18.44
N GLU A 52 -3.02 10.17 -17.29
CA GLU A 52 -3.76 9.69 -16.12
C GLU A 52 -3.81 10.73 -14.98
N LYS A 53 -3.16 11.89 -15.13
CA LYS A 53 -3.10 12.92 -14.07
C LYS A 53 -4.47 13.50 -13.69
N MET A 54 -5.48 13.36 -14.54
CA MET A 54 -6.81 13.96 -14.34
C MET A 54 -7.92 12.93 -14.10
N ILE A 55 -7.58 11.67 -13.86
CA ILE A 55 -8.58 10.64 -13.53
C ILE A 55 -9.29 10.96 -12.19
N PRO A 56 -10.51 10.44 -11.96
CA PRO A 56 -11.15 10.52 -10.66
C PRO A 56 -10.26 9.92 -9.56
N PRO A 57 -10.30 10.47 -8.34
CA PRO A 57 -9.61 9.86 -7.22
C PRO A 57 -10.15 8.45 -6.92
N GLU A 58 -9.30 7.55 -6.45
CA GLU A 58 -9.67 6.17 -6.11
C GLU A 58 -8.96 5.72 -4.84
N TYR A 59 -9.63 4.87 -4.06
CA TYR A 59 -9.14 4.29 -2.82
C TYR A 59 -9.22 2.78 -2.84
N GLN A 60 -8.15 2.13 -2.42
CA GLN A 60 -8.11 0.71 -2.14
C GLN A 60 -7.41 0.47 -0.82
N GLU A 61 -8.06 -0.31 0.03
CA GLU A 61 -7.50 -0.79 1.27
C GLU A 61 -7.33 -2.30 1.18
N LEU A 62 -6.15 -2.77 1.55
CA LEU A 62 -5.84 -4.19 1.64
C LEU A 62 -5.47 -4.48 3.08
N LYS A 63 -6.22 -5.39 3.71
CA LYS A 63 -5.88 -5.85 5.06
C LYS A 63 -4.64 -6.71 5.00
N SER A 64 -3.83 -6.65 6.06
CA SER A 64 -2.59 -7.43 6.15
C SER A 64 -2.82 -8.91 5.82
N ALA A 65 -3.94 -9.49 6.24
CA ALA A 65 -4.28 -10.88 5.97
C ALA A 65 -4.42 -11.21 4.47
N ASP A 66 -4.81 -10.22 3.66
CA ASP A 66 -5.05 -10.38 2.22
C ASP A 66 -3.80 -10.09 1.37
N ILE A 67 -2.75 -9.52 1.97
CA ILE A 67 -1.49 -9.22 1.28
C ILE A 67 -0.58 -10.44 1.32
N PRO A 68 -0.15 -10.99 0.17
CA PRO A 68 0.72 -12.17 0.13
C PRO A 68 2.08 -11.92 0.76
N LYS A 69 2.51 -12.88 1.58
CA LYS A 69 3.80 -12.86 2.29
C LYS A 69 4.63 -14.12 2.06
N PRO A 70 5.09 -14.42 0.83
CA PRO A 70 5.96 -15.57 0.61
C PRO A 70 7.23 -15.48 1.45
N SER A 71 7.68 -16.65 1.94
CA SER A 71 8.90 -16.77 2.73
C SER A 71 9.79 -17.89 2.19
N LYS A 72 11.09 -17.62 2.09
CA LYS A 72 12.10 -18.60 1.67
C LYS A 72 13.45 -18.24 2.30
N ASP A 73 14.20 -19.25 2.74
CA ASP A 73 15.58 -19.11 3.25
C ASP A 73 15.72 -18.03 4.35
N GLY A 74 14.75 -17.94 5.26
CA GLY A 74 14.74 -16.95 6.36
C GLY A 74 14.33 -15.52 5.95
N VAL A 75 13.99 -15.30 4.68
CA VAL A 75 13.50 -14.02 4.15
C VAL A 75 11.98 -14.10 3.99
N THR A 76 11.27 -13.12 4.55
CA THR A 76 9.84 -12.92 4.28
C THR A 76 9.64 -11.65 3.47
N VAL A 77 8.89 -11.76 2.38
CA VAL A 77 8.59 -10.66 1.46
C VAL A 77 7.12 -10.33 1.53
N THR A 78 6.76 -9.10 1.87
CA THR A 78 5.40 -8.60 1.66
C THR A 78 5.28 -8.06 0.24
N VAL A 79 4.46 -8.69 -0.61
CA VAL A 79 4.27 -8.29 -2.02
C VAL A 79 3.13 -7.29 -2.12
N ILE A 80 3.46 -6.00 -2.26
CA ILE A 80 2.46 -4.91 -2.34
C ILE A 80 2.02 -4.67 -3.79
N SER A 81 2.95 -4.75 -4.74
CA SER A 81 2.69 -4.60 -6.18
C SER A 81 3.72 -5.37 -7.00
N GLY A 82 3.29 -5.94 -8.12
CA GLY A 82 4.15 -6.68 -9.05
C GLY A 82 4.25 -8.16 -8.69
N GLU A 83 5.47 -8.71 -8.74
CA GLU A 83 5.74 -10.13 -8.49
C GLU A 83 7.02 -10.31 -7.66
N SER A 84 7.00 -11.23 -6.71
CA SER A 84 8.20 -11.69 -6.01
C SER A 84 8.04 -13.14 -5.56
N MET A 85 9.14 -13.89 -5.58
CA MET A 85 9.15 -15.32 -5.22
C MET A 85 8.09 -16.16 -5.96
N GLY A 86 7.78 -15.80 -7.21
CA GLY A 86 6.75 -16.45 -8.03
C GLY A 86 5.31 -16.12 -7.63
N ILE A 87 5.10 -15.19 -6.69
CA ILE A 87 3.79 -14.70 -6.28
C ILE A 87 3.56 -13.32 -6.92
N LYS A 88 2.55 -13.25 -7.79
CA LYS A 88 2.12 -12.03 -8.47
C LYS A 88 0.89 -11.44 -7.80
N VAL A 89 0.91 -10.13 -7.56
CA VAL A 89 -0.21 -9.35 -7.02
C VAL A 89 -0.63 -8.34 -8.08
N SER A 90 -1.90 -8.38 -8.47
CA SER A 90 -2.52 -7.26 -9.17
C SER A 90 -2.90 -6.22 -8.13
N SER A 91 -2.22 -5.08 -8.11
CA SER A 91 -2.77 -3.90 -7.47
C SER A 91 -4.12 -3.62 -8.14
N GLY A 92 -5.22 -3.71 -7.39
CA GLY A 92 -6.59 -3.77 -7.91
C GLY A 92 -7.10 -2.49 -8.60
N SER A 93 -6.22 -1.57 -8.99
CA SER A 93 -6.56 -0.32 -9.65
C SER A 93 -6.85 -0.56 -11.12
N GLN A 94 -8.08 -0.23 -11.52
CA GLN A 94 -8.54 -0.29 -12.92
C GLN A 94 -7.74 0.64 -13.83
N TYR A 95 -7.06 1.61 -13.24
CA TYR A 95 -6.15 2.54 -13.87
C TYR A 95 -4.74 2.19 -13.42
N HIS A 96 -3.76 2.27 -14.32
CA HIS A 96 -2.35 1.93 -14.13
C HIS A 96 -1.99 0.46 -14.39
N THR A 97 -1.56 0.19 -15.64
CA THR A 97 -0.42 -0.70 -15.90
C THR A 97 0.75 -0.22 -15.05
N LEU A 98 0.88 -0.76 -13.84
CA LEU A 98 2.10 -0.73 -13.03
C LEU A 98 3.05 -1.83 -13.53
N ASP A 99 3.25 -1.92 -14.84
CA ASP A 99 4.11 -2.94 -15.48
C ASP A 99 5.59 -2.76 -15.12
N SER A 100 5.96 -1.82 -14.24
CA SER A 100 7.36 -1.50 -13.94
C SER A 100 7.65 -1.04 -12.50
N PHE A 101 6.69 -1.09 -11.56
CA PHE A 101 6.98 -0.75 -10.16
C PHE A 101 6.70 -1.95 -9.23
N TYR A 102 7.79 -2.51 -8.72
CA TYR A 102 7.78 -3.55 -7.69
C TYR A 102 8.01 -2.87 -6.34
N LEU A 103 6.99 -2.89 -5.48
CA LEU A 103 7.19 -2.52 -4.08
C LEU A 103 7.19 -3.81 -3.25
N VAL A 104 8.38 -4.16 -2.78
CA VAL A 104 8.64 -5.30 -1.91
C VAL A 104 9.20 -4.75 -0.61
N VAL A 105 8.50 -5.04 0.49
CA VAL A 105 9.04 -4.78 1.84
C VAL A 105 9.55 -6.10 2.39
N CYS A 106 10.88 -6.25 2.46
CA CYS A 106 11.54 -7.41 3.03
C CYS A 106 11.71 -7.25 4.53
N LYS A 107 11.25 -8.24 5.30
CA LYS A 107 11.64 -8.40 6.70
C LYS A 107 12.64 -9.54 6.80
N VAL A 108 13.89 -9.22 7.13
CA VAL A 108 14.89 -10.22 7.50
C VAL A 108 14.67 -10.55 8.96
N GLN A 109 14.25 -11.78 9.26
CA GLN A 109 14.27 -12.25 10.64
C GLN A 109 15.74 -12.46 11.02
N SER A 110 16.19 -11.73 12.05
CA SER A 110 17.50 -11.96 12.65
C SER A 110 17.56 -13.42 13.09
N ILE A 111 18.54 -14.16 12.55
CA ILE A 111 18.92 -15.45 13.09
C ILE A 111 19.50 -15.16 14.47
N GLN A 112 18.73 -15.41 15.52
CA GLN A 112 19.30 -15.44 16.86
C GLN A 112 20.15 -16.72 16.96
N TYR A 113 21.45 -16.53 17.18
CA TYR A 113 22.39 -17.60 17.49
C TYR A 113 22.14 -18.14 18.90
#